data_AF-I1VBC0-F1
#
_entry.id   AF-I1VBC0-F1
#
_cell.length_a   1.000
_cell.length_b   1.000
_cell.length_c   1.000
_cell.angle_alpha   90.00
_cell.angle_beta   90.00
_cell.angle_gamma   90.00
#
_symmetry.space_group_name_H-M   'P 1'
#
loop_
_entity.id
_entity.type
_entity.pdbx_description
1 polymer ?
#
loop_
_entity_poly.entity_id
_entity_poly.type
_entity_poly.pdbx_seq_one_letter_code
_entity_poly.pdbx_strand_id
1 'polypeptide(L)'
;GAGILHGERSPAVLSVHRTPTIQQVNITHCASDGISLVSPSLNLPLLDNRVEYNGGIGLSVLMLNGETRDADLSAFSPLRFARGLPYNTFGILDACDPGKQVIVEERILVYYRYENRPADCVKIFTSRYGVKTFGFRLLQLNLVNSTNQPWDPDSLTLYDGDIYNITSTVIAQIVSTTTGPAMENRLYRSKKPSLSLKIHSSGDDGSYGFIAEVITLPIAAIGFGRDIRHNISFSGFFHNRAGAVYYSSAGEINPILTMEWNQIVDNGAQLYGNFSTSEAAVALDVQNMDSLLFRNNLIRRNQGGLKIQSDSNGVPTALKAVIHNNVFADNNVTETVYLQGRRSSPYQEVTLYHNYVTRSNVRYKNVMLLDQVVANLTENHIFNLEMQRTAIEAGTNWWGYNTTTAIVGRIRDFRDIPELLQVRFEPYYLNNRTVLSGKCDPGWTQVGDTCYVYIGVPMNFSDAKEFCKKDNASLPYLMN
;
A
#
# COMPACT_ATOMS: atom_id res chain seq x y z
N GLY A 1 4.55 -10.27 27.50
CA GLY A 1 3.24 -10.69 26.98
C GLY A 1 2.19 -9.65 27.27
N ALA A 2 1.99 -8.72 26.34
CA ALA A 2 0.71 -8.04 26.14
C ALA A 2 -0.07 -8.85 25.08
N GLY A 3 -1.26 -8.43 24.65
CA GLY A 3 -1.94 -9.15 23.58
C GLY A 3 -3.43 -9.36 23.73
N ILE A 4 -3.95 -9.20 24.96
CA ILE A 4 -5.37 -9.40 25.26
C ILE A 4 -5.85 -8.22 26.10
N LEU A 5 -6.88 -7.53 25.60
CA LEU A 5 -7.57 -6.45 26.28
C LEU A 5 -9.07 -6.78 26.29
N HIS A 6 -9.68 -6.82 27.47
CA HIS A 6 -11.12 -7.17 27.62
C HIS A 6 -11.55 -8.50 26.95
N GLY A 7 -10.65 -9.50 26.94
CA GLY A 7 -10.93 -10.80 26.31
C GLY A 7 -10.69 -10.83 24.80
N GLU A 8 -10.30 -9.71 24.19
CA GLU A 8 -10.04 -9.58 22.76
C GLU A 8 -8.56 -9.41 22.48
N ARG A 9 -8.12 -9.86 21.30
CA ARG A 9 -6.73 -9.67 20.87
C ARG A 9 -6.45 -8.20 20.61
N SER A 10 -5.40 -7.67 21.22
CA SER A 10 -4.98 -6.28 21.11
C SER A 10 -3.46 -6.20 20.98
N PRO A 11 -2.90 -5.31 20.14
CA PRO A 11 -1.46 -5.19 19.94
C PRO A 11 -0.75 -4.71 21.21
N ALA A 12 0.56 -4.92 21.29
CA ALA A 12 1.33 -4.48 22.45
C ALA A 12 1.44 -2.95 22.54
N VAL A 13 1.56 -2.28 21.38
CA VAL A 13 1.50 -0.82 21.26
C VAL A 13 0.44 -0.48 20.23
N LEU A 14 -0.58 0.28 20.64
CA LEU A 14 -1.61 0.85 19.77
C LEU A 14 -1.55 2.37 19.85
N SER A 15 -1.42 3.04 18.70
CA SER A 15 -1.63 4.49 18.63
C SER A 15 -2.61 4.83 17.52
N VAL A 16 -3.55 5.71 17.83
CA VAL A 16 -4.58 6.17 16.90
C VAL A 16 -4.49 7.69 16.82
N HIS A 17 -4.33 8.24 15.61
CA HIS A 17 -4.14 9.65 15.27
C HIS A 17 -2.87 10.32 15.81
N ARG A 18 -2.38 9.88 16.97
CA ARG A 18 -1.16 10.35 17.60
C ARG A 18 0.05 9.64 17.00
N THR A 19 1.14 10.38 16.84
CA THR A 19 2.43 9.85 16.39
C THR A 19 3.40 9.79 17.57
N PRO A 20 3.53 8.65 18.26
CA PRO A 20 4.53 8.48 19.30
C PRO A 20 5.92 8.33 18.69
N THR A 21 6.95 8.71 19.45
CA THR A 21 8.35 8.34 19.15
C THR A 21 8.61 6.97 19.75
N ILE A 22 8.95 5.98 18.92
CA ILE A 22 9.15 4.60 19.35
C ILE A 22 10.60 4.21 19.04
N GLN A 23 11.41 4.17 20.09
CA GLN A 23 12.84 3.89 19.98
C GLN A 23 13.25 2.90 21.06
N GLN A 24 14.13 1.96 20.72
CA GLN A 24 14.71 1.01 21.69
C GLN A 24 13.67 0.16 22.43
N VAL A 25 12.56 -0.18 21.76
CA VAL A 25 11.48 -0.97 22.35
C VAL A 25 11.65 -2.45 21.98
N ASN A 26 11.56 -3.32 22.99
CA ASN A 26 11.54 -4.76 22.81
C ASN A 26 10.15 -5.34 23.10
N ILE A 27 9.52 -5.94 22.10
CA ILE A 27 8.19 -6.55 22.18
C ILE A 27 8.31 -8.03 21.86
N THR A 28 7.99 -8.87 22.84
CA THR A 28 8.05 -10.32 22.68
C THR A 28 6.75 -11.00 23.13
N HIS A 29 6.39 -12.07 22.42
CA HIS A 29 5.27 -12.96 22.78
C HIS A 29 3.93 -12.21 22.97
N CYS A 30 3.58 -11.33 22.02
CA CYS A 30 2.26 -10.72 21.96
C CYS A 30 1.23 -11.69 21.36
N ALA A 31 0.01 -11.76 21.90
CA ALA A 31 -1.05 -12.59 21.34
C ALA A 31 -1.64 -12.04 20.01
N SER A 32 -1.40 -10.76 19.73
CA SER A 32 -1.82 -10.04 18.53
C SER A 32 -0.59 -9.46 17.80
N ASP A 33 -0.73 -8.28 17.18
CA ASP A 33 0.36 -7.57 16.53
C ASP A 33 1.33 -6.97 17.57
N GLY A 34 2.57 -6.70 17.16
CA GLY A 34 3.55 -6.03 18.02
C GLY A 34 3.22 -4.56 18.20
N ILE A 35 3.39 -3.78 17.13
CA ILE A 35 3.12 -2.35 17.07
C ILE A 35 2.04 -2.11 16.02
N SER A 36 0.95 -1.45 16.38
CA SER A 36 -0.09 -1.00 15.46
C SER A 36 -0.26 0.52 15.55
N LEU A 37 -0.17 1.18 14.40
CA LEU A 37 -0.28 2.63 14.27
C LEU A 37 -1.36 2.97 13.25
N VAL A 38 -2.38 3.71 13.68
CA VAL A 38 -3.51 4.14 12.84
C VAL A 38 -3.45 5.66 12.66
N SER A 39 -3.30 6.08 11.41
CA SER A 39 -3.19 7.47 10.96
C SER A 39 -2.21 8.34 11.77
N PRO A 40 -0.93 7.94 11.94
CA PRO A 40 0.11 8.85 12.44
C PRO A 40 0.21 10.09 11.53
N SER A 41 -0.12 11.25 12.09
CA SER A 41 -0.25 12.52 11.34
C SER A 41 1.03 13.36 11.29
N LEU A 42 2.09 12.90 11.95
CA LEU A 42 3.40 13.57 12.05
C LEU A 42 4.53 12.59 11.70
N ASN A 43 5.76 13.11 11.63
CA ASN A 43 6.96 12.31 11.41
C ASN A 43 7.08 11.19 12.45
N LEU A 44 7.21 9.95 11.96
CA LEU A 44 7.22 8.74 12.77
C LEU A 44 8.62 8.12 12.76
N PRO A 45 9.44 8.36 13.81
CA PRO A 45 10.70 7.66 14.00
C PRO A 45 10.47 6.33 14.74
N LEU A 46 10.70 5.23 14.02
CA LEU A 46 10.75 3.86 14.54
C LEU A 46 12.20 3.37 14.46
N LEU A 47 12.99 3.61 15.51
CA LEU A 47 14.43 3.35 15.51
C LEU A 47 14.82 2.26 16.53
N ASP A 48 15.67 1.33 16.11
CA ASP A 48 16.29 0.33 17.02
C ASP A 48 15.26 -0.48 17.83
N ASN A 49 14.18 -0.91 17.19
CA ASN A 49 13.13 -1.69 17.84
C ASN A 49 13.32 -3.19 17.58
N ARG A 50 13.00 -4.02 18.56
CA ARG A 50 13.03 -5.48 18.42
C ARG A 50 11.64 -6.06 18.66
N VAL A 51 11.07 -6.69 17.65
CA VAL A 51 9.70 -7.21 17.68
C VAL A 51 9.70 -8.67 17.27
N GLU A 52 9.51 -9.56 18.25
CA GLU A 52 9.69 -11.00 18.05
C GLU A 52 8.59 -11.90 18.65
N TYR A 53 8.37 -13.05 18.02
CA TYR A 53 7.45 -14.10 18.48
C TYR A 53 6.00 -13.63 18.71
N ASN A 54 5.49 -12.71 17.90
CA ASN A 54 4.12 -12.23 18.02
C ASN A 54 3.14 -13.07 17.18
N GLY A 55 1.91 -13.23 17.70
CA GLY A 55 0.84 -14.01 17.08
C GLY A 55 0.25 -13.37 15.83
N GLY A 56 0.47 -12.07 15.64
CA GLY A 56 0.09 -11.28 14.47
C GLY A 56 1.30 -10.76 13.68
N ILE A 57 1.19 -9.52 13.19
CA ILE A 57 2.24 -8.82 12.43
C ILE A 57 3.18 -8.12 13.41
N GLY A 58 4.47 -8.03 13.08
CA GLY A 58 5.43 -7.25 13.88
C GLY A 58 5.06 -5.76 13.97
N LEU A 59 4.96 -5.08 12.84
CA LEU A 59 4.55 -3.70 12.70
C LEU A 59 3.41 -3.56 11.68
N SER A 60 2.27 -3.04 12.12
CA SER A 60 1.16 -2.67 11.25
C SER A 60 0.98 -1.15 11.26
N VAL A 61 0.98 -0.53 10.09
CA VAL A 61 0.69 0.90 9.93
C VAL A 61 -0.45 1.07 8.94
N LEU A 62 -1.51 1.73 9.37
CA LEU A 62 -2.71 1.99 8.57
C LEU A 62 -2.90 3.50 8.45
N MET A 63 -2.64 4.05 7.27
CA MET A 63 -2.80 5.47 6.98
C MET A 63 -4.18 5.77 6.40
N LEU A 64 -5.03 6.43 7.19
CA LEU A 64 -6.38 6.85 6.79
C LEU A 64 -6.45 8.38 6.74
N ASN A 65 -5.71 8.96 5.80
CA ASN A 65 -5.59 10.42 5.70
C ASN A 65 -6.84 11.03 5.08
N GLY A 66 -7.52 10.35 4.16
CA GLY A 66 -8.63 10.94 3.42
C GLY A 66 -8.12 12.03 2.45
N GLU A 67 -8.96 13.02 2.18
CA GLU A 67 -8.66 14.06 1.17
C GLU A 67 -9.21 15.42 1.61
N THR A 68 -8.46 16.47 1.30
CA THR A 68 -8.81 17.86 1.65
C THR A 68 -9.69 18.54 0.61
N ARG A 69 -9.72 18.01 -0.62
CA ARG A 69 -10.53 18.56 -1.70
C ARG A 69 -11.99 18.17 -1.52
N ASP A 70 -12.85 19.14 -1.84
CA ASP A 70 -14.29 18.96 -1.93
C ASP A 70 -14.72 18.56 -3.35
N ALA A 71 -14.02 17.57 -3.92
CA ALA A 71 -14.36 16.97 -5.21
C ALA A 71 -15.39 15.84 -5.03
N ASP A 72 -16.25 15.63 -6.03
CA ASP A 72 -17.26 14.56 -5.97
C ASP A 72 -16.66 13.16 -5.98
N LEU A 73 -15.53 13.00 -6.69
CA LEU A 73 -14.75 11.77 -6.72
C LEU A 73 -13.42 11.97 -6.01
N SER A 74 -13.08 11.00 -5.16
CA SER A 74 -11.86 11.02 -4.36
C SER A 74 -10.65 10.67 -5.21
N ALA A 75 -9.49 11.20 -4.84
CA ALA A 75 -8.21 10.97 -5.53
C ALA A 75 -7.56 9.61 -5.19
N PHE A 76 -8.25 8.77 -4.43
CA PHE A 76 -7.80 7.44 -4.01
C PHE A 76 -8.99 6.49 -4.00
N SER A 77 -8.69 5.19 -3.96
CA SER A 77 -9.71 4.15 -3.82
C SER A 77 -9.73 3.57 -2.40
N PRO A 78 -10.91 3.20 -1.87
CA PRO A 78 -10.97 2.55 -0.56
C PRO A 78 -10.13 1.27 -0.52
N LEU A 79 -9.42 1.07 0.59
CA LEU A 79 -8.70 -0.19 0.83
C LEU A 79 -9.68 -1.36 0.90
N ARG A 80 -9.24 -2.54 0.44
CA ARG A 80 -10.02 -3.77 0.58
C ARG A 80 -9.82 -4.44 1.93
N PHE A 81 -8.65 -4.25 2.53
CA PHE A 81 -8.31 -4.86 3.80
C PHE A 81 -7.53 -3.85 4.64
N ALA A 82 -7.95 -3.64 5.89
CA ALA A 82 -7.13 -2.95 6.88
C ALA A 82 -6.72 -3.94 7.97
N ARG A 83 -5.49 -4.44 7.88
CA ARG A 83 -4.89 -5.20 8.96
C ARG A 83 -4.50 -4.24 10.09
N GLY A 84 -4.47 -4.75 11.32
CA GLY A 84 -3.94 -4.03 12.48
C GLY A 84 -4.94 -3.25 13.32
N LEU A 85 -6.24 -3.29 13.01
CA LEU A 85 -7.28 -2.70 13.85
C LEU A 85 -7.88 -3.73 14.83
N PRO A 86 -7.68 -3.55 16.15
CA PRO A 86 -8.41 -4.29 17.17
C PRO A 86 -9.91 -4.05 17.10
N TYR A 87 -10.66 -4.99 17.67
CA TYR A 87 -12.12 -4.93 17.68
C TYR A 87 -12.67 -3.71 18.42
N ASN A 88 -12.08 -3.36 19.58
CA ASN A 88 -12.37 -2.13 20.31
C ASN A 88 -11.17 -1.18 20.27
N THR A 89 -11.19 -0.24 19.33
CA THR A 89 -10.10 0.71 19.14
C THR A 89 -10.49 2.09 19.67
N PHE A 90 -9.91 2.49 20.80
CA PHE A 90 -10.08 3.85 21.31
C PHE A 90 -9.58 4.88 20.29
N GLY A 91 -10.41 5.88 19.98
CA GLY A 91 -10.10 6.93 19.02
C GLY A 91 -10.73 6.76 17.64
N ILE A 92 -11.44 5.64 17.39
CA ILE A 92 -12.27 5.43 16.21
C ILE A 92 -13.67 5.05 16.69
N LEU A 93 -14.71 5.60 16.06
CA LEU A 93 -16.09 5.33 16.45
C LEU A 93 -16.58 4.02 15.84
N ASP A 94 -17.01 3.08 16.67
CA ASP A 94 -17.79 1.93 16.20
C ASP A 94 -19.20 2.41 15.80
N ALA A 95 -19.59 2.09 14.56
CA ALA A 95 -20.89 2.45 14.02
C ALA A 95 -22.06 1.76 14.73
N CYS A 96 -21.84 0.58 15.33
CA CYS A 96 -22.84 -0.15 16.10
C CYS A 96 -22.73 0.05 17.63
N ASP A 97 -21.87 0.95 18.09
CA ASP A 97 -21.82 1.34 19.50
C ASP A 97 -23.18 1.92 19.96
N PRO A 98 -23.65 1.62 21.19
CA PRO A 98 -24.97 2.01 21.70
C PRO A 98 -25.29 3.51 21.66
N GLY A 99 -24.29 4.39 21.65
CA GLY A 99 -24.50 5.83 21.59
C GLY A 99 -25.04 6.27 20.22
N LYS A 100 -26.35 6.48 20.08
CA LYS A 100 -26.94 6.76 18.75
C LYS A 100 -26.52 8.09 18.14
N GLN A 101 -26.28 9.13 18.96
CA GLN A 101 -25.96 10.48 18.48
C GLN A 101 -24.52 10.85 18.79
N VAL A 102 -23.82 11.40 17.79
CA VAL A 102 -22.44 11.84 17.90
C VAL A 102 -22.31 13.26 17.38
N ILE A 103 -21.74 14.13 18.21
CA ILE A 103 -21.48 15.52 17.84
C ILE A 103 -20.09 15.58 17.18
N VAL A 104 -20.03 16.11 15.96
CA VAL A 104 -18.80 16.20 15.17
C VAL A 104 -18.42 17.67 14.96
N GLU A 105 -17.15 17.99 15.22
CA GLU A 105 -16.61 19.34 15.02
C GLU A 105 -16.00 19.54 13.62
N GLU A 106 -15.18 18.58 13.20
CA GLU A 106 -14.40 18.67 11.97
C GLU A 106 -14.36 17.34 11.23
N ARG A 107 -13.85 16.29 11.89
CA ARG A 107 -13.65 14.97 11.30
C ARG A 107 -13.71 13.89 12.37
N ILE A 108 -14.36 12.78 12.04
CA ILE A 108 -14.33 11.56 12.85
C ILE A 108 -14.18 10.35 11.92
N LEU A 109 -13.39 9.37 12.35
CA LEU A 109 -13.33 8.06 11.71
C LEU A 109 -14.37 7.13 12.32
N VAL A 110 -15.10 6.45 11.46
CA VAL A 110 -16.15 5.50 11.82
C VAL A 110 -15.81 4.17 11.18
N TYR A 111 -15.91 3.09 11.94
CA TYR A 111 -15.71 1.74 11.41
C TYR A 111 -16.87 0.82 11.76
N TYR A 112 -17.00 -0.22 10.96
CA TYR A 112 -17.84 -1.36 11.24
C TYR A 112 -17.09 -2.63 10.84
N ARG A 113 -17.18 -3.65 11.68
CA ARG A 113 -16.57 -4.95 11.46
C ARG A 113 -17.64 -6.02 11.63
N TYR A 114 -17.65 -6.98 10.73
CA TYR A 114 -18.59 -8.09 10.77
C TYR A 114 -18.32 -9.00 11.98
N GLU A 115 -19.40 -9.57 12.49
CA GLU A 115 -19.39 -10.56 13.56
C GLU A 115 -20.13 -11.82 13.11
N ASN A 116 -20.03 -12.92 13.88
CA ASN A 116 -20.82 -14.14 13.67
C ASN A 116 -22.34 -13.98 13.95
N ARG A 117 -22.83 -12.74 14.06
CA ARG A 117 -24.25 -12.41 14.28
C ARG A 117 -24.64 -11.25 13.36
N PRO A 118 -25.89 -11.24 12.86
CA PRO A 118 -26.38 -10.12 12.07
C PRO A 118 -26.48 -8.86 12.94
N ALA A 119 -26.25 -7.70 12.33
CA ALA A 119 -26.39 -6.40 12.97
C ALA A 119 -27.18 -5.43 12.09
N ASP A 120 -28.14 -4.74 12.71
CA ASP A 120 -28.84 -3.59 12.14
C ASP A 120 -28.69 -2.42 13.11
N CYS A 121 -27.84 -1.45 12.76
CA CYS A 121 -27.45 -0.38 13.66
C CYS A 121 -27.46 0.98 12.97
N VAL A 122 -27.67 2.02 13.78
CA VAL A 122 -27.87 3.39 13.32
C VAL A 122 -27.01 4.34 14.13
N LYS A 123 -26.29 5.22 13.42
CA LYS A 123 -25.52 6.32 14.01
C LYS A 123 -25.94 7.64 13.37
N ILE A 124 -26.17 8.66 14.20
CA ILE A 124 -26.62 9.99 13.77
C ILE A 124 -25.53 10.99 14.12
N PHE A 125 -25.01 11.67 13.11
CA PHE A 125 -23.99 12.70 13.25
C PHE A 125 -24.65 14.07 13.19
N THR A 126 -24.35 14.92 14.17
CA THR A 126 -24.83 16.31 14.22
C THR A 126 -23.65 17.26 14.35
N SER A 127 -23.70 18.40 13.67
CA SER A 127 -22.61 19.37 13.79
C SER A 127 -22.73 20.12 15.11
N ARG A 128 -21.59 20.41 15.77
CA ARG A 128 -21.56 21.04 17.11
C ARG A 128 -22.40 22.31 17.23
N TYR A 129 -22.49 23.09 16.15
CA TYR A 129 -23.26 24.34 16.11
C TYR A 129 -24.54 24.25 15.27
N GLY A 130 -24.85 23.08 14.69
CA GLY A 130 -26.04 22.90 13.85
C GLY A 130 -26.03 23.67 12.53
N VAL A 131 -24.86 24.13 12.07
CA VAL A 131 -24.71 24.95 10.86
C VAL A 131 -24.01 24.20 9.74
N LYS A 132 -22.90 23.51 10.06
CA LYS A 132 -22.12 22.78 9.05
C LYS A 132 -22.87 21.54 8.59
N THR A 133 -22.85 21.29 7.28
CA THR A 133 -23.28 20.02 6.69
C THR A 133 -22.16 19.00 6.75
N PHE A 134 -22.45 17.76 6.35
CA PHE A 134 -21.51 16.65 6.39
C PHE A 134 -21.18 16.08 5.01
N GLY A 135 -19.93 15.66 4.88
CA GLY A 135 -19.43 14.74 3.87
C GLY A 135 -19.18 13.37 4.49
N PHE A 136 -19.46 12.31 3.73
CA PHE A 136 -19.14 10.93 4.06
C PHE A 136 -18.29 10.33 2.95
N ARG A 137 -17.14 9.77 3.31
CA ARG A 137 -16.21 9.15 2.36
C ARG A 137 -15.69 7.83 2.91
N LEU A 138 -15.62 6.82 2.05
CA LEU A 138 -15.07 5.52 2.39
C LEU A 138 -13.54 5.53 2.27
N LEU A 139 -12.85 5.01 3.28
CA LEU A 139 -11.40 4.82 3.31
C LEU A 139 -11.03 3.35 3.18
N GLN A 140 -11.91 2.46 3.63
CA GLN A 140 -11.87 1.02 3.40
C GLN A 140 -13.30 0.51 3.13
N LEU A 141 -13.46 -0.39 2.17
CA LEU A 141 -14.73 -1.05 1.90
C LEU A 141 -14.53 -2.52 1.48
N ASN A 142 -15.11 -3.42 2.26
CA ASN A 142 -15.22 -4.83 1.95
C ASN A 142 -16.51 -5.40 2.54
N LEU A 143 -17.60 -5.36 1.78
CA LEU A 143 -18.89 -5.90 2.21
C LEU A 143 -19.09 -7.32 1.70
N VAL A 144 -19.80 -8.14 2.47
CA VAL A 144 -20.20 -9.48 2.05
C VAL A 144 -21.22 -9.38 0.92
N ASN A 145 -21.09 -10.24 -0.10
CA ASN A 145 -22.04 -10.29 -1.19
C ASN A 145 -23.23 -11.19 -0.85
N SER A 146 -24.30 -10.60 -0.33
CA SER A 146 -25.55 -11.28 0.00
C SER A 146 -26.72 -10.94 -0.94
N THR A 147 -26.48 -10.34 -2.11
CA THR A 147 -27.58 -9.84 -2.97
C THR A 147 -28.43 -10.91 -3.64
N ASN A 148 -27.95 -12.14 -3.72
CA ASN A 148 -28.68 -13.27 -4.28
C ASN A 148 -29.42 -14.07 -3.20
N GLN A 149 -29.44 -13.58 -1.97
CA GLN A 149 -30.11 -14.23 -0.85
C GLN A 149 -31.56 -13.77 -0.72
N PRO A 150 -32.44 -14.57 -0.11
CA PRO A 150 -33.87 -14.23 0.04
C PRO A 150 -34.15 -13.14 1.09
N TRP A 151 -33.15 -12.66 1.82
CA TRP A 151 -33.25 -11.57 2.79
C TRP A 151 -32.62 -10.29 2.26
N ASP A 152 -32.84 -9.18 2.97
CA ASP A 152 -32.28 -7.87 2.59
C ASP A 152 -30.75 -7.94 2.49
N PRO A 153 -30.17 -7.40 1.41
CA PRO A 153 -28.73 -7.47 1.23
C PRO A 153 -28.00 -6.59 2.22
N ASP A 154 -26.77 -7.03 2.51
CA ASP A 154 -25.81 -6.31 3.32
C ASP A 154 -25.52 -4.96 2.69
N SER A 155 -25.84 -3.90 3.43
CA SER A 155 -25.84 -2.55 2.86
C SER A 155 -25.54 -1.46 3.88
N LEU A 156 -24.94 -0.40 3.35
CA LEU A 156 -24.69 0.84 4.06
C LEU A 156 -25.58 1.93 3.47
N THR A 157 -26.51 2.46 4.27
CA THR A 157 -27.46 3.48 3.83
C THR A 157 -27.20 4.80 4.52
N LEU A 158 -27.08 5.87 3.74
CA LEU A 158 -26.87 7.23 4.21
C LEU A 158 -28.17 8.03 4.08
N TYR A 159 -28.55 8.77 5.11
CA TYR A 159 -29.73 9.62 5.14
C TYR A 159 -29.37 11.08 5.41
N ASP A 160 -30.02 12.00 4.69
CA ASP A 160 -29.91 13.44 4.88
C ASP A 160 -30.86 13.91 5.99
N GLY A 161 -30.34 13.97 7.22
CA GLY A 161 -31.14 14.21 8.41
C GLY A 161 -30.99 13.13 9.49
N ASP A 162 -31.84 13.25 10.50
CA ASP A 162 -32.11 12.18 11.47
C ASP A 162 -33.03 11.13 10.83
N ILE A 163 -32.59 9.87 10.76
CA ILE A 163 -33.37 8.77 10.17
C ILE A 163 -34.76 8.58 10.81
N TYR A 164 -34.93 8.96 12.08
CA TYR A 164 -36.22 8.84 12.77
C TYR A 164 -37.21 9.95 12.40
N ASN A 165 -36.78 10.94 11.63
CA ASN A 165 -37.64 12.00 11.11
C ASN A 165 -38.19 11.61 9.73
N ILE A 166 -39.51 11.72 9.55
CA ILE A 166 -40.23 11.43 8.29
C ILE A 166 -39.69 12.22 7.10
N THR A 167 -39.10 13.39 7.34
CA THR A 167 -38.57 14.28 6.28
C THR A 167 -37.17 13.91 5.79
N SER A 168 -36.57 12.83 6.30
CA SER A 168 -35.21 12.43 5.95
C SER A 168 -35.16 11.61 4.67
N THR A 169 -34.33 12.04 3.72
CA THR A 169 -34.19 11.40 2.41
C THR A 169 -32.95 10.54 2.34
N VAL A 170 -33.01 9.42 1.62
CA VAL A 170 -31.84 8.57 1.36
C VAL A 170 -30.90 9.29 0.40
N ILE A 171 -29.64 9.47 0.79
CA ILE A 171 -28.57 10.03 -0.05
C ILE A 171 -28.03 8.93 -0.97
N ALA A 172 -27.72 7.76 -0.38
CA ALA A 172 -27.17 6.62 -1.09
C ALA A 172 -27.37 5.33 -0.30
N GLN A 173 -27.44 4.22 -1.04
CA GLN A 173 -27.38 2.87 -0.51
C GLN A 173 -26.24 2.13 -1.22
N ILE A 174 -25.27 1.67 -0.44
CA ILE A 174 -24.04 1.03 -0.93
C ILE A 174 -24.17 -0.46 -0.64
N VAL A 175 -24.07 -1.29 -1.68
CA VAL A 175 -24.22 -2.75 -1.64
C VAL A 175 -23.08 -3.38 -2.44
N SER A 176 -22.62 -4.57 -2.06
CA SER A 176 -21.47 -5.26 -2.68
C SER A 176 -21.54 -5.40 -4.22
N THR A 177 -22.72 -5.53 -4.82
CA THR A 177 -22.85 -5.69 -6.29
C THR A 177 -23.04 -4.38 -7.04
N THR A 178 -23.47 -3.31 -6.36
CA THR A 178 -23.65 -1.99 -6.97
C THR A 178 -22.39 -1.14 -6.85
N THR A 179 -21.43 -1.52 -6.01
CA THR A 179 -20.15 -0.82 -5.81
C THR A 179 -19.25 -0.92 -7.04
N GLY A 180 -19.44 0.00 -7.99
CA GLY A 180 -18.44 0.34 -9.00
C GLY A 180 -17.44 1.36 -8.48
N PRO A 181 -16.27 1.55 -9.14
CA PRO A 181 -15.23 2.50 -8.72
C PRO A 181 -15.75 3.92 -8.51
N ALA A 182 -16.74 4.33 -9.31
CA ALA A 182 -17.38 5.64 -9.24
C ALA A 182 -18.26 5.85 -7.99
N MET A 183 -18.79 4.78 -7.39
CA MET A 183 -19.55 4.89 -6.13
C MET A 183 -18.64 4.71 -4.91
N GLU A 184 -17.66 3.82 -4.98
CA GLU A 184 -16.69 3.60 -3.89
C GLU A 184 -15.86 4.86 -3.61
N ASN A 185 -15.43 5.56 -4.66
CA ASN A 185 -14.59 6.75 -4.52
C ASN A 185 -15.41 8.03 -4.27
N ARG A 186 -16.74 7.96 -4.17
CA ARG A 186 -17.59 9.16 -4.10
C ARG A 186 -17.58 9.82 -2.71
N LEU A 187 -17.54 11.14 -2.69
CA LEU A 187 -17.88 11.94 -1.50
C LEU A 187 -19.39 12.18 -1.44
N TYR A 188 -20.06 11.55 -0.48
CA TYR A 188 -21.50 11.73 -0.27
C TYR A 188 -21.76 12.94 0.61
N ARG A 189 -22.68 13.82 0.20
CA ARG A 189 -22.94 15.09 0.90
C ARG A 189 -24.36 15.14 1.44
N SER A 190 -24.49 15.62 2.67
CA SER A 190 -25.78 16.00 3.27
C SER A 190 -26.09 17.46 2.97
N LYS A 191 -27.38 17.79 2.94
CA LYS A 191 -27.87 19.18 2.83
C LYS A 191 -28.26 19.72 4.19
N LYS A 192 -28.67 18.85 5.11
CA LYS A 192 -28.99 19.19 6.50
C LYS A 192 -27.70 19.19 7.35
N PRO A 193 -27.70 19.87 8.51
CA PRO A 193 -26.58 19.87 9.47
C PRO A 193 -26.48 18.55 10.27
N SER A 194 -27.04 17.48 9.72
CA SER A 194 -27.11 16.15 10.33
C SER A 194 -27.10 15.08 9.26
N LEU A 195 -26.39 13.99 9.51
CA LEU A 195 -26.25 12.84 8.61
C LEU A 195 -26.51 11.57 9.43
N SER A 196 -27.36 10.66 8.95
CA SER A 196 -27.54 9.36 9.58
C SER A 196 -26.94 8.24 8.73
N LEU A 197 -26.30 7.31 9.41
CA LEU A 197 -25.72 6.09 8.88
C LEU A 197 -26.53 4.91 9.39
N LYS A 198 -27.09 4.11 8.48
CA LYS A 198 -27.70 2.82 8.80
C LYS A 198 -26.88 1.70 8.19
N ILE A 199 -26.56 0.70 8.99
CA ILE A 199 -25.89 -0.52 8.56
C ILE A 199 -26.87 -1.66 8.69
N HIS A 200 -26.98 -2.44 7.64
CA HIS A 200 -27.62 -3.75 7.66
C HIS A 200 -26.58 -4.79 7.25
N SER A 201 -26.35 -5.78 8.10
CA SER A 201 -25.33 -6.80 7.84
C SER A 201 -25.77 -8.16 8.35
N SER A 202 -25.40 -9.19 7.59
CA SER A 202 -25.49 -10.58 8.00
C SER A 202 -24.30 -10.96 8.90
N GLY A 203 -24.39 -12.13 9.54
CA GLY A 203 -23.27 -12.65 10.33
C GLY A 203 -22.22 -13.30 9.44
N ASP A 204 -20.98 -12.82 9.48
CA ASP A 204 -19.85 -13.33 8.70
C ASP A 204 -18.49 -13.04 9.39
N ASP A 205 -17.39 -13.39 8.74
CA ASP A 205 -16.04 -13.20 9.23
C ASP A 205 -15.68 -11.72 9.41
N GLY A 206 -14.93 -11.43 10.47
CA GLY A 206 -14.50 -10.08 10.79
C GLY A 206 -13.47 -9.48 9.84
N SER A 207 -13.08 -10.14 8.74
CA SER A 207 -12.32 -9.51 7.66
C SER A 207 -13.17 -8.57 6.79
N TYR A 208 -14.49 -8.73 6.83
CA TYR A 208 -15.44 -7.84 6.19
C TYR A 208 -15.79 -6.65 7.09
N GLY A 209 -16.14 -5.53 6.46
CA GLY A 209 -16.45 -4.28 7.13
C GLY A 209 -16.12 -3.06 6.27
N PHE A 210 -16.17 -1.90 6.91
CA PHE A 210 -15.77 -0.66 6.29
C PHE A 210 -15.11 0.27 7.32
N ILE A 211 -14.31 1.20 6.80
CA ILE A 211 -13.86 2.37 7.54
C ILE A 211 -14.20 3.59 6.69
N ALA A 212 -14.82 4.56 7.30
CA ALA A 212 -15.24 5.79 6.66
C ALA A 212 -14.82 7.00 7.49
N GLU A 213 -14.71 8.14 6.83
CA GLU A 213 -14.64 9.43 7.48
C GLU A 213 -15.99 10.16 7.36
N VAL A 214 -16.41 10.75 8.47
CA VAL A 214 -17.48 11.74 8.52
C VAL A 214 -16.82 13.08 8.78
N ILE A 215 -16.93 13.99 7.83
CA ILE A 215 -16.28 15.30 7.84
C ILE A 215 -17.31 16.40 7.75
N THR A 216 -17.08 17.51 8.43
CA THR A 216 -17.91 18.72 8.24
C THR A 216 -17.51 19.43 6.96
N LEU A 217 -18.49 19.98 6.23
CA LEU A 217 -18.28 20.80 5.04
C LEU A 217 -18.47 22.30 5.39
N PRO A 218 -17.60 23.20 4.89
CA PRO A 218 -16.39 22.93 4.09
C PRO A 218 -15.30 22.20 4.89
N ILE A 219 -14.48 21.40 4.19
CA ILE A 219 -13.45 20.54 4.79
C ILE A 219 -12.35 21.40 5.43
N ALA A 220 -12.03 21.14 6.69
CA ALA A 220 -10.89 21.76 7.36
C ALA A 220 -9.60 21.04 6.93
N ALA A 221 -8.57 21.80 6.52
CA ALA A 221 -7.27 21.26 6.10
C ALA A 221 -6.36 20.82 7.27
N ILE A 222 -6.94 20.40 8.40
CA ILE A 222 -6.19 20.10 9.62
C ILE A 222 -5.62 18.68 9.54
N GLY A 223 -4.31 18.55 9.78
CA GLY A 223 -3.63 17.25 9.89
C GLY A 223 -3.02 16.67 8.60
N PHE A 224 -3.02 17.42 7.49
CA PHE A 224 -2.42 16.99 6.21
C PHE A 224 -1.04 17.64 5.99
N GLY A 225 0.02 17.02 6.51
CA GLY A 225 1.39 17.44 6.22
C GLY A 225 1.88 16.84 4.90
N ARG A 226 2.39 17.69 3.99
CA ARG A 226 2.96 17.24 2.70
C ARG A 226 4.34 16.61 2.83
N ASP A 227 5.08 16.97 3.87
CA ASP A 227 6.46 16.51 4.11
C ASP A 227 6.58 15.57 5.31
N ILE A 228 5.55 14.74 5.54
CA ILE A 228 5.58 13.75 6.62
C ILE A 228 6.45 12.57 6.16
N ARG A 229 7.34 12.12 7.06
CA ARG A 229 8.22 10.98 6.84
C ARG A 229 8.03 9.92 7.91
N HIS A 230 7.83 8.69 7.47
CA HIS A 230 7.84 7.52 8.33
C HIS A 230 9.16 6.79 8.11
N ASN A 231 9.95 6.69 9.19
CA ASN A 231 11.26 6.07 9.14
C ASN A 231 11.31 4.87 10.08
N ILE A 232 11.52 3.71 9.48
CA ILE A 232 11.73 2.45 10.18
C ILE A 232 13.19 2.08 9.96
N SER A 233 14.03 2.29 10.98
CA SER A 233 15.46 2.03 10.87
C SER A 233 16.00 1.16 11.98
N PHE A 234 17.07 0.43 11.68
CA PHE A 234 17.84 -0.36 12.65
C PHE A 234 16.98 -1.36 13.45
N SER A 235 15.79 -1.70 12.96
CA SER A 235 14.82 -2.51 13.70
C SER A 235 14.88 -3.97 13.27
N GLY A 236 14.65 -4.87 14.22
CA GLY A 236 14.66 -6.31 14.04
C GLY A 236 13.26 -6.90 14.21
N PHE A 237 12.76 -7.58 13.18
CA PHE A 237 11.50 -8.29 13.18
C PHE A 237 11.75 -9.80 13.02
N PHE A 238 11.42 -10.58 14.05
CA PHE A 238 11.77 -11.99 14.12
C PHE A 238 10.57 -12.89 14.45
N HIS A 239 10.39 -14.01 13.75
CA HIS A 239 9.41 -15.04 14.16
C HIS A 239 7.97 -14.55 14.35
N ASN A 240 7.52 -13.50 13.65
CA ASN A 240 6.14 -13.02 13.72
C ASN A 240 5.23 -13.85 12.82
N ARG A 241 4.08 -14.30 13.33
CA ARG A 241 3.25 -15.30 12.64
C ARG A 241 2.56 -14.75 11.39
N ALA A 242 2.12 -13.50 11.35
CA ALA A 242 1.35 -12.95 10.23
C ALA A 242 2.14 -11.99 9.32
N GLY A 243 3.48 -12.00 9.42
CA GLY A 243 4.39 -11.15 8.66
C GLY A 243 5.19 -10.19 9.55
N ALA A 244 6.18 -9.51 8.98
CA ALA A 244 7.02 -8.58 9.72
C ALA A 244 6.42 -7.17 9.72
N VAL A 245 6.18 -6.62 8.52
CA VAL A 245 5.67 -5.25 8.34
C VAL A 245 4.51 -5.24 7.37
N TYR A 246 3.41 -4.62 7.75
CA TYR A 246 2.28 -4.33 6.89
C TYR A 246 2.00 -2.83 6.92
N TYR A 247 2.10 -2.18 5.76
CA TYR A 247 1.84 -0.75 5.62
C TYR A 247 0.76 -0.55 4.57
N SER A 248 -0.36 0.08 4.92
CA SER A 248 -1.40 0.41 3.96
C SER A 248 -1.79 1.88 4.03
N SER A 249 -2.19 2.46 2.90
CA SER A 249 -2.58 3.87 2.86
C SER A 249 -3.78 4.16 1.96
N ALA A 250 -4.69 4.99 2.48
CA ALA A 250 -5.85 5.57 1.80
C ALA A 250 -5.86 7.08 2.04
N GLY A 251 -5.58 7.84 0.98
CA GLY A 251 -5.64 9.30 1.05
C GLY A 251 -5.10 10.00 -0.19
N GLU A 252 -5.35 11.29 -0.27
CA GLU A 252 -4.85 12.19 -1.32
C GLU A 252 -3.32 12.32 -1.29
N ILE A 253 -2.76 12.46 -0.09
CA ILE A 253 -1.32 12.62 0.14
C ILE A 253 -0.91 11.68 1.28
N ASN A 254 0.03 10.79 0.99
CA ASN A 254 0.56 9.84 1.97
C ASN A 254 2.05 10.08 2.26
N PRO A 255 2.51 9.85 3.50
CA PRO A 255 3.88 10.10 3.92
C PRO A 255 4.93 9.32 3.12
N ILE A 256 6.12 9.91 3.01
CA ILE A 256 7.30 9.22 2.47
C ILE A 256 7.69 8.10 3.43
N LEU A 257 7.90 6.90 2.90
CA LEU A 257 8.28 5.73 3.68
C LEU A 257 9.75 5.39 3.46
N THR A 258 10.48 5.29 4.56
CA THR A 258 11.90 4.92 4.58
C THR A 258 12.07 3.69 5.47
N MET A 259 12.65 2.63 4.90
CA MET A 259 13.01 1.42 5.62
C MET A 259 14.49 1.14 5.38
N GLU A 260 15.31 1.32 6.40
CA GLU A 260 16.76 1.15 6.29
C GLU A 260 17.40 0.36 7.42
N TRP A 261 18.40 -0.46 7.07
CA TRP A 261 19.17 -1.22 8.07
C TRP A 261 18.33 -2.14 8.96
N ASN A 262 17.19 -2.62 8.46
CA ASN A 262 16.32 -3.52 9.22
C ASN A 262 16.68 -4.98 8.98
N GLN A 263 16.47 -5.79 10.01
CA GLN A 263 16.59 -7.25 9.95
C GLN A 263 15.20 -7.87 10.02
N ILE A 264 14.83 -8.60 8.97
CA ILE A 264 13.51 -9.23 8.83
C ILE A 264 13.75 -10.71 8.61
N VAL A 265 13.62 -11.50 9.67
CA VAL A 265 14.06 -12.89 9.66
C VAL A 265 13.01 -13.84 10.24
N ASP A 266 12.78 -14.97 9.56
CA ASP A 266 11.89 -16.04 10.03
C ASP A 266 10.44 -15.61 10.28
N ASN A 267 9.91 -14.63 9.54
CA ASN A 267 8.53 -14.16 9.65
C ASN A 267 7.58 -14.87 8.67
N GLY A 268 6.34 -15.03 9.12
CA GLY A 268 5.33 -15.84 8.45
C GLY A 268 5.52 -17.33 8.75
N ALA A 269 4.42 -18.06 8.79
CA ALA A 269 4.41 -19.50 8.92
C ALA A 269 3.87 -20.14 7.63
N GLN A 270 4.60 -21.11 7.11
CA GLN A 270 4.09 -21.98 6.07
C GLN A 270 3.00 -22.87 6.66
N LEU A 271 1.85 -22.93 6.01
CA LEU A 271 0.77 -23.83 6.37
C LEU A 271 0.89 -25.10 5.51
N TYR A 272 -0.06 -25.35 4.61
CA TYR A 272 -0.07 -26.51 3.73
C TYR A 272 0.15 -26.09 2.28
N GLY A 273 0.96 -26.82 1.51
CA GLY A 273 1.16 -26.56 0.09
C GLY A 273 1.68 -25.14 -0.19
N ASN A 274 0.91 -24.36 -0.96
CA ASN A 274 1.19 -22.96 -1.31
C ASN A 274 0.56 -21.94 -0.35
N PHE A 275 -0.06 -22.38 0.75
CA PHE A 275 -0.69 -21.50 1.72
C PHE A 275 0.30 -21.07 2.80
N SER A 276 0.34 -19.76 3.05
CA SER A 276 1.10 -19.12 4.12
C SER A 276 0.18 -18.26 4.98
N THR A 277 0.59 -17.98 6.21
CA THR A 277 -0.12 -17.04 7.09
C THR A 277 0.07 -15.57 6.69
N SER A 278 1.10 -15.27 5.91
CA SER A 278 1.44 -13.93 5.41
C SER A 278 1.57 -13.91 3.90
N GLU A 279 1.17 -12.82 3.26
CA GLU A 279 1.35 -12.65 1.81
C GLU A 279 2.82 -12.38 1.44
N ALA A 280 3.52 -11.65 2.30
CA ALA A 280 4.95 -11.37 2.22
C ALA A 280 5.49 -11.03 3.62
N ALA A 281 6.81 -10.99 3.77
CA ALA A 281 7.45 -10.53 5.00
C ALA A 281 7.19 -9.04 5.22
N VAL A 282 7.36 -8.25 4.16
CA VAL A 282 7.01 -6.83 4.09
C VAL A 282 5.97 -6.66 3.01
N ALA A 283 4.77 -6.23 3.40
CA ALA A 283 3.66 -6.00 2.47
C ALA A 283 3.22 -4.54 2.55
N LEU A 284 3.30 -3.85 1.41
CA LEU A 284 2.91 -2.45 1.24
C LEU A 284 1.74 -2.38 0.26
N ASP A 285 0.60 -1.84 0.68
CA ASP A 285 -0.54 -1.49 -0.19
C ASP A 285 -0.76 0.02 -0.09
N VAL A 286 -0.02 0.75 -0.91
CA VAL A 286 0.13 2.20 -0.80
C VAL A 286 -0.58 2.91 -1.95
N GLN A 287 -1.09 4.10 -1.66
CA GLN A 287 -1.75 4.94 -2.66
C GLN A 287 -1.21 6.36 -2.56
N ASN A 288 -1.01 7.05 -3.69
CA ASN A 288 -0.54 8.44 -3.73
C ASN A 288 0.65 8.71 -2.78
N MET A 289 1.63 7.80 -2.77
CA MET A 289 2.87 7.92 -2.02
C MET A 289 3.96 8.29 -3.01
N ASP A 290 4.53 9.50 -2.90
CA ASP A 290 5.52 10.00 -3.87
C ASP A 290 6.83 9.20 -3.84
N SER A 291 7.34 8.86 -2.64
CA SER A 291 8.63 8.20 -2.51
C SER A 291 8.64 7.08 -1.48
N LEU A 292 9.29 5.97 -1.85
CA LEU A 292 9.60 4.84 -1.00
C LEU A 292 11.08 4.50 -1.13
N LEU A 293 11.79 4.48 0.00
CA LEU A 293 13.19 4.07 0.07
C LEU A 293 13.32 2.79 0.90
N PHE A 294 13.73 1.71 0.26
CA PHE A 294 13.97 0.42 0.90
C PHE A 294 15.43 0.01 0.70
N ARG A 295 16.29 0.24 1.69
CA ARG A 295 17.75 0.06 1.52
C ARG A 295 18.48 -0.61 2.66
N ASN A 296 19.56 -1.32 2.35
CA ASN A 296 20.42 -1.96 3.35
C ASN A 296 19.66 -2.90 4.31
N ASN A 297 18.56 -3.50 3.87
CA ASN A 297 17.77 -4.42 4.69
C ASN A 297 18.16 -5.88 4.42
N LEU A 298 18.06 -6.70 5.46
CA LEU A 298 18.21 -8.14 5.38
C LEU A 298 16.83 -8.81 5.50
N ILE A 299 16.38 -9.46 4.43
CA ILE A 299 15.13 -10.24 4.41
C ILE A 299 15.51 -11.71 4.21
N ARG A 300 15.44 -12.50 5.30
CA ARG A 300 15.89 -13.90 5.27
C ARG A 300 14.92 -14.90 5.88
N ARG A 301 14.74 -16.06 5.23
CA ARG A 301 13.92 -17.19 5.75
C ARG A 301 12.47 -16.81 6.07
N ASN A 302 11.89 -15.85 5.35
CA ASN A 302 10.50 -15.47 5.55
C ASN A 302 9.58 -16.18 4.55
N GLN A 303 8.27 -16.16 4.83
CA GLN A 303 7.24 -16.47 3.84
C GLN A 303 7.04 -15.25 2.93
N GLY A 304 7.62 -15.32 1.73
CA GLY A 304 7.79 -14.19 0.82
C GLY A 304 8.91 -13.24 1.21
N GLY A 305 9.10 -12.20 0.40
CA GLY A 305 10.05 -11.12 0.70
C GLY A 305 9.37 -9.76 0.80
N LEU A 306 9.57 -8.94 -0.22
CA LEU A 306 9.01 -7.59 -0.34
C LEU A 306 7.88 -7.58 -1.36
N LYS A 307 6.68 -7.17 -0.93
CA LYS A 307 5.51 -6.97 -1.78
C LYS A 307 5.10 -5.50 -1.73
N ILE A 308 5.03 -4.86 -2.90
CA ILE A 308 4.56 -3.48 -3.06
C ILE A 308 3.45 -3.49 -4.10
N GLN A 309 2.28 -3.07 -3.67
CA GLN A 309 1.15 -2.75 -4.51
C GLN A 309 0.89 -1.25 -4.41
N SER A 310 0.91 -0.55 -5.53
CA SER A 310 0.76 0.91 -5.57
C SER A 310 -0.39 1.35 -6.47
N ASP A 311 -1.16 2.32 -6.00
CA ASP A 311 -2.19 3.02 -6.78
C ASP A 311 -1.92 4.53 -6.79
N SER A 312 -2.30 5.20 -7.86
CA SER A 312 -2.19 6.65 -7.95
C SER A 312 -3.19 7.20 -8.97
N ASN A 313 -3.69 8.41 -8.72
CA ASN A 313 -4.65 9.04 -9.63
C ASN A 313 -3.97 9.95 -10.68
N GLY A 314 -2.71 10.31 -10.49
CA GLY A 314 -1.98 11.18 -11.41
C GLY A 314 -0.49 10.89 -11.45
N VAL A 315 0.16 11.26 -12.55
CA VAL A 315 1.62 11.08 -12.74
C VAL A 315 2.44 11.73 -11.61
N PRO A 316 2.09 12.93 -11.11
CA PRO A 316 2.84 13.54 -9.99
C PRO A 316 2.70 12.79 -8.66
N THR A 317 1.72 11.91 -8.51
CA THR A 317 1.51 11.10 -7.30
C THR A 317 1.87 9.63 -7.51
N ALA A 318 2.50 9.30 -8.65
CA ALA A 318 3.02 7.98 -8.93
C ALA A 318 4.22 7.68 -8.03
N LEU A 319 4.27 6.44 -7.52
CA LEU A 319 5.31 6.00 -6.61
C LEU A 319 6.66 5.95 -7.30
N LYS A 320 7.66 6.57 -6.66
CA LYS A 320 9.08 6.40 -6.96
C LYS A 320 9.72 5.53 -5.88
N ALA A 321 9.81 4.24 -6.16
CA ALA A 321 10.39 3.26 -5.26
C ALA A 321 11.86 3.01 -5.59
N VAL A 322 12.74 3.19 -4.59
CA VAL A 322 14.16 2.91 -4.70
C VAL A 322 14.50 1.77 -3.77
N ILE A 323 14.85 0.62 -4.34
CA ILE A 323 15.15 -0.63 -3.63
C ILE A 323 16.61 -0.97 -3.90
N HIS A 324 17.50 -0.81 -2.92
CA HIS A 324 18.92 -1.04 -3.16
C HIS A 324 19.71 -1.57 -1.98
N ASN A 325 20.80 -2.27 -2.27
CA ASN A 325 21.68 -2.89 -1.26
C ASN A 325 20.93 -3.81 -0.28
N ASN A 326 19.84 -4.44 -0.71
CA ASN A 326 19.09 -5.37 0.13
C ASN A 326 19.52 -6.81 -0.15
N VAL A 327 19.47 -7.64 0.88
CA VAL A 327 19.74 -9.07 0.78
C VAL A 327 18.46 -9.84 1.02
N PHE A 328 17.98 -10.53 0.00
CA PHE A 328 16.85 -11.46 0.04
C PHE A 328 17.40 -12.88 -0.02
N ALA A 329 17.32 -13.61 1.08
CA ALA A 329 17.92 -14.93 1.18
C ALA A 329 16.94 -15.97 1.74
N ASP A 330 16.90 -17.16 1.14
CA ASP A 330 16.22 -18.31 1.73
C ASP A 330 14.70 -18.10 1.96
N ASN A 331 14.04 -17.22 1.19
CA ASN A 331 12.59 -16.94 1.33
C ASN A 331 11.74 -18.00 0.62
N ASN A 332 10.56 -18.31 1.14
CA ASN A 332 9.75 -19.45 0.71
C ASN A 332 8.31 -19.08 0.33
N VAL A 333 7.64 -19.98 -0.40
CA VAL A 333 6.20 -19.99 -0.74
C VAL A 333 5.74 -18.88 -1.69
N THR A 334 5.85 -17.61 -1.27
CA THR A 334 5.43 -16.45 -2.06
C THR A 334 6.62 -15.74 -2.71
N GLU A 335 6.32 -14.76 -3.57
CA GLU A 335 7.31 -14.03 -4.34
C GLU A 335 8.35 -13.36 -3.42
N THR A 336 9.61 -13.38 -3.83
CA THR A 336 10.68 -12.72 -3.06
C THR A 336 10.66 -11.21 -3.27
N VAL A 337 10.38 -10.78 -4.49
CA VAL A 337 10.17 -9.37 -4.82
C VAL A 337 8.93 -9.28 -5.71
N TYR A 338 7.91 -8.57 -5.24
CA TYR A 338 6.67 -8.35 -5.96
C TYR A 338 6.40 -6.86 -6.04
N LEU A 339 6.26 -6.34 -7.25
CA LEU A 339 6.02 -4.93 -7.50
C LEU A 339 4.91 -4.83 -8.54
N GLN A 340 3.77 -4.27 -8.14
CA GLN A 340 2.61 -4.11 -9.02
C GLN A 340 2.02 -2.70 -8.91
N GLY A 341 1.85 -2.03 -10.04
CA GLY A 341 0.92 -0.90 -10.18
C GLY A 341 -0.51 -1.39 -10.39
N ARG A 342 -1.53 -0.65 -9.90
CA ARG A 342 -2.93 -0.97 -10.20
C ARG A 342 -3.31 -0.46 -11.59
N ARG A 343 -4.08 -1.22 -12.37
CA ARG A 343 -4.39 -0.92 -13.80
C ARG A 343 -5.03 0.45 -14.07
N SER A 344 -5.66 1.03 -13.05
CA SER A 344 -6.25 2.39 -13.06
C SER A 344 -5.23 3.51 -12.90
N SER A 345 -3.99 3.20 -12.47
CA SER A 345 -2.95 4.15 -12.14
C SER A 345 -1.96 4.37 -13.29
N PRO A 346 -1.28 5.54 -13.35
CA PRO A 346 -0.09 5.69 -14.17
C PRO A 346 0.98 4.67 -13.77
N TYR A 347 1.97 4.45 -14.64
CA TYR A 347 3.06 3.53 -14.33
C TYR A 347 3.85 4.04 -13.13
N GLN A 348 4.17 3.12 -12.23
CA GLN A 348 4.97 3.40 -11.05
C GLN A 348 6.45 3.26 -11.43
N GLU A 349 7.32 4.10 -10.87
CA GLU A 349 8.74 4.05 -11.14
C GLU A 349 9.44 3.22 -10.07
N VAL A 350 10.19 2.19 -10.49
CA VAL A 350 10.96 1.37 -9.57
C VAL A 350 12.40 1.22 -10.04
N THR A 351 13.32 1.63 -9.17
CA THR A 351 14.76 1.43 -9.37
C THR A 351 15.28 0.40 -8.39
N LEU A 352 15.65 -0.76 -8.91
CA LEU A 352 16.27 -1.86 -8.19
C LEU A 352 17.75 -1.94 -8.59
N TYR A 353 18.66 -1.73 -7.65
CA TYR A 353 20.09 -1.87 -7.94
C TYR A 353 20.89 -2.40 -6.74
N HIS A 354 21.96 -3.15 -7.02
CA HIS A 354 22.79 -3.80 -5.99
C HIS A 354 22.01 -4.67 -4.99
N ASN A 355 20.87 -5.26 -5.40
CA ASN A 355 20.17 -6.22 -4.55
C ASN A 355 20.69 -7.64 -4.79
N TYR A 356 20.73 -8.42 -3.72
CA TYR A 356 21.18 -9.81 -3.73
C TYR A 356 20.01 -10.72 -3.42
N VAL A 357 19.58 -11.54 -4.38
CA VAL A 357 18.48 -12.50 -4.23
C VAL A 357 19.04 -13.90 -4.40
N THR A 358 18.91 -14.74 -3.37
CA THR A 358 19.48 -16.08 -3.39
C THR A 358 18.71 -17.09 -2.57
N ARG A 359 18.75 -18.37 -2.96
CA ARG A 359 18.19 -19.52 -2.24
C ARG A 359 16.70 -19.41 -1.92
N SER A 360 15.96 -18.55 -2.61
CA SER A 360 14.50 -18.54 -2.48
C SER A 360 13.90 -19.81 -3.10
N ASN A 361 12.95 -20.40 -2.38
CA ASN A 361 12.19 -21.58 -2.78
C ASN A 361 10.75 -21.17 -3.07
N VAL A 362 10.49 -20.78 -4.33
CA VAL A 362 9.16 -20.31 -4.76
C VAL A 362 8.62 -21.28 -5.81
N ARG A 363 7.96 -22.35 -5.37
CA ARG A 363 7.53 -23.45 -6.27
C ARG A 363 6.32 -23.11 -7.14
N TYR A 364 5.41 -22.30 -6.61
CA TYR A 364 4.09 -22.06 -7.20
C TYR A 364 3.93 -20.66 -7.78
N LYS A 365 4.96 -19.81 -7.63
CA LYS A 365 4.94 -18.41 -8.04
C LYS A 365 6.29 -18.01 -8.62
N ASN A 366 6.35 -16.83 -9.21
CA ASN A 366 7.59 -16.27 -9.72
C ASN A 366 8.46 -15.76 -8.57
N VAL A 367 9.78 -15.87 -8.70
CA VAL A 367 10.71 -15.34 -7.68
C VAL A 367 10.64 -13.82 -7.62
N MET A 368 10.54 -13.19 -8.78
CA MET A 368 10.31 -11.76 -8.94
C MET A 368 9.18 -11.52 -9.94
N LEU A 369 8.23 -10.65 -9.57
CA LEU A 369 7.14 -10.17 -10.43
C LEU A 369 7.18 -8.65 -10.50
N LEU A 370 7.23 -8.12 -11.71
CA LEU A 370 7.11 -6.70 -12.02
C LEU A 370 5.94 -6.50 -12.96
N ASP A 371 4.90 -5.81 -12.54
CA ASP A 371 3.69 -5.59 -13.34
C ASP A 371 3.26 -4.12 -13.29
N GLN A 372 3.04 -3.52 -14.46
CA GLN A 372 2.65 -2.11 -14.60
C GLN A 372 3.63 -1.12 -13.93
N VAL A 373 4.93 -1.35 -14.13
CA VAL A 373 6.00 -0.51 -13.61
C VAL A 373 6.99 -0.11 -14.69
N VAL A 374 7.63 1.05 -14.49
CA VAL A 374 8.87 1.41 -15.17
C VAL A 374 10.01 0.91 -14.31
N ALA A 375 10.66 -0.16 -14.74
CA ALA A 375 11.71 -0.82 -13.97
C ALA A 375 13.11 -0.46 -14.48
N ASN A 376 14.00 -0.17 -13.54
CA ASN A 376 15.45 -0.16 -13.76
C ASN A 376 16.09 -1.25 -12.88
N LEU A 377 16.75 -2.25 -13.49
CA LEU A 377 17.26 -3.46 -12.82
C LEU A 377 18.79 -3.58 -12.87
N THR A 378 19.51 -2.48 -12.70
CA THR A 378 20.98 -2.45 -12.84
C THR A 378 21.69 -3.20 -11.70
N GLU A 379 22.71 -4.02 -12.03
CA GLU A 379 23.64 -4.60 -11.03
C GLU A 379 22.99 -5.44 -9.91
N ASN A 380 21.85 -6.08 -10.19
CA ASN A 380 21.27 -7.04 -9.25
C ASN A 380 21.88 -8.44 -9.44
N HIS A 381 22.06 -9.16 -8.34
CA HIS A 381 22.59 -10.52 -8.33
C HIS A 381 21.51 -11.50 -7.89
N ILE A 382 21.01 -12.32 -8.81
CA ILE A 382 19.89 -13.25 -8.58
C ILE A 382 20.33 -14.67 -8.97
N PHE A 383 20.68 -15.52 -8.00
CA PHE A 383 21.29 -16.82 -8.29
C PHE A 383 21.00 -17.87 -7.20
N ASN A 384 21.25 -19.15 -7.52
CA ASN A 384 21.09 -20.30 -6.63
C ASN A 384 19.67 -20.42 -6.03
N LEU A 385 18.67 -20.57 -6.90
CA LEU A 385 17.26 -20.69 -6.50
C LEU A 385 16.84 -22.15 -6.66
N GLU A 386 16.11 -22.70 -5.68
CA GLU A 386 15.88 -24.16 -5.56
C GLU A 386 15.02 -24.78 -6.69
N MET A 387 14.63 -24.02 -7.71
CA MET A 387 14.04 -24.54 -8.95
C MET A 387 14.44 -23.70 -10.16
N GLN A 388 15.33 -24.26 -11.00
CA GLN A 388 15.83 -23.72 -12.27
C GLN A 388 14.76 -23.51 -13.38
N ARG A 389 13.46 -23.58 -13.05
CA ARG A 389 12.33 -23.45 -13.98
C ARG A 389 11.50 -22.18 -13.79
N THR A 390 11.82 -21.33 -12.81
CA THR A 390 11.12 -20.06 -12.60
C THR A 390 11.86 -18.94 -13.35
N ALA A 391 11.13 -18.08 -14.04
CA ALA A 391 11.67 -16.91 -14.71
C ALA A 391 11.21 -15.65 -13.96
N ILE A 392 11.94 -14.55 -14.11
CA ILE A 392 11.44 -13.23 -13.70
C ILE A 392 10.40 -12.81 -14.73
N GLU A 393 9.16 -12.65 -14.29
CA GLU A 393 8.07 -12.20 -15.16
C GLU A 393 8.02 -10.68 -15.09
N ALA A 394 8.39 -10.05 -16.21
CA ALA A 394 8.45 -8.60 -16.36
C ALA A 394 7.93 -8.16 -17.74
N GLY A 395 7.05 -8.97 -18.33
CA GLY A 395 6.28 -8.62 -19.52
C GLY A 395 5.33 -7.46 -19.25
N THR A 396 4.85 -6.85 -20.33
CA THR A 396 3.92 -5.70 -20.31
C THR A 396 4.42 -4.53 -19.46
N ASN A 397 5.73 -4.38 -19.35
CA ASN A 397 6.38 -3.21 -18.76
C ASN A 397 6.98 -2.33 -19.86
N TRP A 398 7.22 -1.07 -19.52
CA TRP A 398 7.95 -0.13 -20.38
C TRP A 398 9.35 0.06 -19.82
N TRP A 399 10.37 -0.15 -20.67
CA TRP A 399 11.76 -0.38 -20.26
C TRP A 399 12.72 0.77 -20.61
N GLY A 400 12.23 1.96 -20.97
CA GLY A 400 13.07 3.06 -21.46
C GLY A 400 13.19 3.12 -22.97
N TYR A 401 13.12 1.98 -23.66
CA TYR A 401 13.47 1.87 -25.08
C TYR A 401 12.42 1.07 -25.87
N ASN A 402 12.36 1.31 -27.18
CA ASN A 402 11.50 0.57 -28.10
C ASN A 402 12.22 -0.62 -28.78
N THR A 403 13.56 -0.70 -28.66
CA THR A 403 14.37 -1.78 -29.24
C THR A 403 14.70 -2.86 -28.22
N THR A 404 14.55 -4.13 -28.62
CA THR A 404 14.91 -5.30 -27.81
C THR A 404 16.34 -5.27 -27.30
N THR A 405 17.30 -4.83 -28.12
CA THR A 405 18.74 -4.77 -27.78
C THR A 405 19.03 -3.85 -26.60
N ALA A 406 18.42 -2.66 -26.57
CA ALA A 406 18.59 -1.70 -25.47
C ALA A 406 17.94 -2.20 -24.17
N ILE A 407 16.81 -2.92 -24.26
CA ILE A 407 16.16 -3.53 -23.10
C ILE A 407 17.02 -4.66 -22.52
N VAL A 408 17.53 -5.56 -23.37
CA VAL A 408 18.47 -6.60 -22.97
C VAL A 408 19.72 -5.99 -22.32
N GLY A 409 20.23 -4.86 -22.83
CA GLY A 409 21.36 -4.16 -22.21
C GLY A 409 21.13 -3.63 -20.79
N ARG A 410 19.87 -3.53 -20.31
CA ARG A 410 19.53 -3.15 -18.93
C ARG A 410 19.25 -4.34 -18.02
N ILE A 411 19.13 -5.52 -18.60
CA ILE A 411 18.77 -6.76 -17.92
C ILE A 411 20.03 -7.60 -17.83
N ARG A 412 20.38 -8.02 -16.62
CA ARG A 412 21.46 -9.00 -16.40
C ARG A 412 20.81 -10.34 -16.05
N ASP A 413 20.79 -11.29 -16.98
CA ASP A 413 20.01 -12.54 -16.84
C ASP A 413 20.79 -13.82 -17.22
N PHE A 414 20.07 -14.96 -17.28
CA PHE A 414 20.60 -16.26 -17.68
C PHE A 414 21.41 -16.25 -18.98
N ARG A 415 21.09 -15.35 -19.93
CA ARG A 415 21.81 -15.25 -21.21
C ARG A 415 23.19 -14.63 -21.04
N ASP A 416 23.39 -13.79 -20.03
CA ASP A 416 24.69 -13.19 -19.71
C ASP A 416 25.53 -14.11 -18.83
N ILE A 417 24.89 -14.71 -17.81
CA ILE A 417 25.55 -15.55 -16.80
C ILE A 417 24.63 -16.77 -16.54
N PRO A 418 25.05 -18.01 -16.86
CA PRO A 418 24.21 -19.21 -16.73
C PRO A 418 23.66 -19.50 -15.33
N GLU A 419 24.24 -18.91 -14.29
CA GLU A 419 23.81 -19.03 -12.90
C GLU A 419 22.64 -18.09 -12.52
N LEU A 420 22.31 -17.11 -13.38
CA LEU A 420 21.21 -16.16 -13.17
C LEU A 420 19.87 -16.70 -13.68
N LEU A 421 18.77 -16.14 -13.19
CA LEU A 421 17.43 -16.43 -13.74
C LEU A 421 17.25 -15.79 -15.12
N GLN A 422 16.45 -16.45 -15.99
CA GLN A 422 15.96 -15.83 -17.21
C GLN A 422 14.94 -14.74 -16.89
N VAL A 423 15.03 -13.59 -17.55
CA VAL A 423 14.00 -12.54 -17.48
C VAL A 423 13.10 -12.61 -18.71
N ARG A 424 11.80 -12.81 -18.49
CA ARG A 424 10.77 -12.74 -19.53
C ARG A 424 10.22 -11.32 -19.57
N PHE A 425 10.75 -10.52 -20.48
CA PHE A 425 10.33 -9.13 -20.66
C PHE A 425 9.43 -8.92 -21.89
N GLU A 426 9.26 -9.92 -22.75
CA GLU A 426 8.39 -9.86 -23.93
C GLU A 426 6.99 -10.44 -23.64
N PRO A 427 5.90 -9.81 -24.13
CA PRO A 427 5.87 -8.55 -24.88
C PRO A 427 6.18 -7.34 -23.99
N TYR A 428 6.84 -6.30 -24.52
CA TYR A 428 7.08 -5.03 -23.82
C TYR A 428 6.40 -3.87 -24.55
N TYR A 429 6.12 -2.77 -23.84
CA TYR A 429 5.54 -1.58 -24.47
C TYR A 429 6.61 -0.77 -25.23
N LEU A 430 6.29 -0.37 -26.47
CA LEU A 430 7.20 0.41 -27.33
C LEU A 430 7.28 1.88 -26.96
N ASN A 431 6.28 2.41 -26.25
CA ASN A 431 6.25 3.79 -25.83
C ASN A 431 5.56 3.93 -24.47
N ASN A 432 5.83 5.09 -23.88
CA ASN A 432 5.47 5.55 -22.56
C ASN A 432 4.28 6.53 -22.61
N ARG A 433 3.41 6.47 -23.64
CA ARG A 433 2.36 7.50 -23.88
C ARG A 433 1.42 7.71 -22.69
N THR A 434 1.44 6.83 -21.69
CA THR A 434 0.70 6.86 -20.42
C THR A 434 1.54 7.27 -19.19
N VAL A 435 2.83 7.60 -19.35
CA VAL A 435 3.82 7.80 -18.26
C VAL A 435 4.44 9.21 -18.23
N LEU A 436 4.21 10.07 -19.24
CA LEU A 436 4.93 11.35 -19.33
C LEU A 436 4.56 12.34 -18.22
N SER A 437 5.56 12.62 -17.37
CA SER A 437 5.77 13.92 -16.75
C SER A 437 6.75 14.71 -17.65
N GLY A 438 6.35 15.88 -18.13
CA GLY A 438 7.13 17.02 -18.69
C GLY A 438 8.53 16.86 -19.32
N LYS A 439 8.75 17.66 -20.39
CA LYS A 439 9.98 18.11 -21.10
C LYS A 439 11.05 17.07 -21.54
N CYS A 440 11.35 16.03 -20.77
CA CYS A 440 12.32 14.98 -21.13
C CYS A 440 11.63 13.66 -21.47
N ASP A 441 12.17 12.93 -22.44
CA ASP A 441 11.75 11.56 -22.69
C ASP A 441 12.11 10.67 -21.49
N PRO A 442 11.34 9.63 -21.19
CA PRO A 442 11.63 8.82 -20.03
C PRO A 442 12.92 8.02 -20.11
N GLY A 443 13.53 7.76 -18.95
CA GLY A 443 14.89 7.23 -18.86
C GLY A 443 15.94 8.32 -18.99
N TRP A 444 15.56 9.54 -19.38
CA TRP A 444 16.43 10.71 -19.37
C TRP A 444 16.22 11.52 -18.09
N THR A 445 17.33 11.89 -17.46
CA THR A 445 17.40 12.74 -16.28
C THR A 445 17.65 14.18 -16.71
N GLN A 446 16.81 15.13 -16.28
CA GLN A 446 17.06 16.55 -16.55
C GLN A 446 18.22 17.06 -15.71
N VAL A 447 19.25 17.62 -16.35
CA VAL A 447 20.34 18.35 -15.69
C VAL A 447 20.43 19.72 -16.36
N GLY A 448 19.98 20.77 -15.66
CA GLY A 448 19.81 22.09 -16.26
C GLY A 448 18.65 22.11 -17.27
N ASP A 449 18.91 22.57 -18.49
CA ASP A 449 17.93 22.61 -19.59
C ASP A 449 18.05 21.43 -20.59
N THR A 450 18.99 20.51 -20.33
CA THR A 450 19.27 19.35 -21.17
C THR A 450 18.97 18.04 -20.46
N CYS A 451 18.45 17.08 -21.21
CA CYS A 451 18.16 15.74 -20.72
C CYS A 451 19.39 14.85 -20.95
N TYR A 452 19.79 14.06 -19.94
CA TYR A 452 20.92 13.15 -20.00
C TYR A 452 20.48 11.72 -19.70
N VAL A 453 21.08 10.73 -20.37
CA VAL A 453 20.86 9.32 -20.07
C VAL A 453 22.20 8.61 -19.94
N TYR A 454 22.34 7.76 -18.93
CA TYR A 454 23.55 6.95 -18.72
C TYR A 454 23.32 5.52 -19.25
N ILE A 455 24.22 5.08 -20.14
CA ILE A 455 24.18 3.73 -20.73
C ILE A 455 25.41 2.96 -20.22
N GLY A 456 25.19 2.06 -19.27
CA GLY A 456 26.24 1.27 -18.63
C GLY A 456 26.71 0.05 -19.41
N VAL A 457 26.67 0.07 -20.75
CA VAL A 457 27.09 -1.05 -21.59
C VAL A 457 28.55 -0.84 -22.02
N PRO A 458 29.44 -1.83 -21.85
CA PRO A 458 30.81 -1.72 -22.37
C PRO A 458 30.78 -1.69 -23.90
N MET A 459 31.15 -0.54 -24.45
CA MET A 459 31.22 -0.28 -25.89
C MET A 459 32.43 0.59 -26.21
N ASN A 460 32.96 0.45 -27.42
CA ASN A 460 34.01 1.35 -27.90
C ASN A 460 33.40 2.72 -28.25
N PHE A 461 34.25 3.75 -28.39
CA PHE A 461 33.78 5.13 -28.62
C PHE A 461 32.98 5.28 -29.93
N SER A 462 33.34 4.55 -30.98
CA SER A 462 32.63 4.58 -32.27
C SER A 462 31.21 4.05 -32.16
N ASP A 463 31.04 2.91 -31.48
CA ASP A 463 29.75 2.25 -31.29
C ASP A 463 28.85 3.09 -30.38
N ALA A 464 29.43 3.71 -29.34
CA ALA A 464 28.72 4.66 -28.48
C ALA A 464 28.17 5.86 -29.25
N LYS A 465 29.00 6.42 -30.14
CA LYS A 465 28.60 7.57 -30.95
C LYS A 465 27.51 7.22 -31.95
N GLU A 466 27.59 6.04 -32.56
CA GLU A 466 26.56 5.56 -33.48
C GLU A 466 25.25 5.23 -32.75
N PHE A 467 25.34 4.63 -31.55
CA PHE A 467 24.20 4.36 -30.69
C PHE A 467 23.43 5.64 -30.34
N CYS A 468 24.13 6.66 -29.84
CA CYS A 468 23.49 7.95 -29.54
C CYS A 468 22.84 8.58 -30.79
N LYS A 469 23.50 8.50 -31.95
CA LYS A 469 22.93 9.02 -33.20
C LYS A 469 21.65 8.30 -33.63
N LYS A 470 21.56 6.99 -33.42
CA LYS A 470 20.34 6.19 -33.73
C LYS A 470 19.15 6.61 -32.87
N ASP A 471 19.41 7.09 -31.66
CA ASP A 471 18.40 7.58 -30.71
C ASP A 471 18.20 9.11 -30.78
N ASN A 472 18.62 9.74 -31.89
CA ASN A 472 18.54 11.18 -32.12
C ASN A 472 19.22 12.04 -31.01
N ALA A 473 20.24 11.47 -30.38
CA ALA A 473 20.98 12.04 -29.27
C ALA A 473 22.48 12.24 -29.60
N SER A 474 23.22 12.84 -28.66
CA SER A 474 24.66 13.06 -28.80
C SER A 474 25.42 12.70 -27.53
N LEU A 475 26.66 12.23 -27.68
CA LEU A 475 27.57 12.00 -26.56
C LEU A 475 27.96 13.36 -25.94
N PRO A 476 27.84 13.53 -24.60
CA PRO A 476 28.27 14.75 -23.95
C PRO A 476 29.79 14.89 -24.04
N TYR A 477 30.26 16.07 -24.45
CA TYR A 477 31.68 16.41 -24.39
C TYR A 477 32.02 16.85 -22.96
N LEU A 478 32.84 16.07 -22.26
CA LEU A 478 33.52 16.56 -21.07
C LEU A 478 34.62 17.51 -21.55
N MET A 479 34.39 18.82 -21.40
CA MET A 479 35.51 19.77 -21.44
C MET A 479 36.33 19.52 -20.17
N ASN A 480 37.57 19.06 -20.34
CA ASN A 480 38.54 18.97 -19.25
C ASN A 480 38.96 20.36 -18.78
#